data_AF-A0A4Y2RNZ5-F1
#
_entry.id   AF-A0A4Y2RNZ5-F1
#
_cell.length_a   1.000
_cell.length_b   1.000
_cell.length_c   1.000
_cell.angle_alpha   90.00
_cell.angle_beta   90.00
_cell.angle_gamma   90.00
#
_symmetry.space_group_name_H-M   'P 1'
#
loop_
_entity.id
_entity.type
_entity.pdbx_description
1 polymer ?
#
loop_
_entity_poly.entity_id
_entity_poly.type
_entity_poly.pdbx_seq_one_letter_code
_entity_poly.pdbx_strand_id
1 'polypeptide(L)'
;MIVLGKAPARIHWRPPGAIHHARWIAKLIYGIKIYLFRNQKDVFKLTKKEDYEERFVKFGALLYTKAWNEAPLSTEALANDLQLWKDLKKIRVRNFEISKTSRDVFERHLWYLSDELVELAIFSDNIISEKKQTVSNLTIKSEKSE
;
A
#
# COMPACT_ATOMS: atom_id res chain seq x y z
N MET A 1 8.15 -22.37 2.24
CA MET A 1 7.77 -23.72 2.67
C MET A 1 8.41 -24.68 1.69
N ILE A 2 9.59 -25.20 2.03
CA ILE A 2 10.30 -26.19 1.21
C ILE A 2 9.81 -27.55 1.71
N VAL A 3 9.23 -28.36 0.83
CA VAL A 3 8.79 -29.72 1.17
C VAL A 3 9.74 -30.70 0.49
N LEU A 4 10.59 -31.32 1.30
CA LEU A 4 11.50 -32.39 0.89
C LEU A 4 10.71 -33.69 0.72
N GLY A 5 10.26 -33.97 -0.50
CA GLY A 5 9.98 -35.32 -0.99
C GLY A 5 8.78 -36.10 -0.42
N LYS A 6 8.01 -35.55 0.54
CA LYS A 6 6.77 -36.17 1.04
C LYS A 6 5.55 -35.30 0.72
N ALA A 7 4.46 -35.91 0.27
CA ALA A 7 3.20 -35.20 0.07
C ALA A 7 2.78 -34.53 1.39
N PRO A 8 2.52 -33.20 1.40
CA PRO A 8 2.16 -32.51 2.63
C PRO A 8 0.85 -33.06 3.19
N ALA A 9 0.77 -33.17 4.53
CA ALA A 9 -0.48 -33.45 5.22
C ALA A 9 -1.54 -32.41 4.79
N ARG A 10 -2.80 -32.83 4.70
CA ARG A 10 -3.93 -32.04 4.17
C ARG A 10 -3.93 -30.62 4.79
N ILE A 11 -3.52 -29.62 4.00
CA ILE A 11 -3.39 -28.24 4.49
C ILE A 11 -4.78 -27.59 4.43
N HIS A 12 -5.33 -27.23 5.58
CA HIS A 12 -6.57 -26.47 5.68
C HIS A 12 -6.27 -24.99 5.94
N TRP A 13 -6.75 -24.14 5.03
CA TRP A 13 -6.84 -22.70 5.24
C TRP A 13 -7.85 -22.40 6.35
N ARG A 14 -7.45 -21.58 7.34
CA ARG A 14 -8.34 -21.17 8.43
C ARG A 14 -9.10 -19.91 7.98
N PRO A 15 -10.41 -19.80 8.22
CA PRO A 15 -11.11 -18.54 8.01
C PRO A 15 -10.47 -17.45 8.89
N PRO A 16 -10.37 -16.20 8.41
CA PRO A 16 -9.84 -15.12 9.23
C PRO A 16 -10.72 -14.94 10.48
N GLY A 17 -10.10 -14.96 11.66
CA GLY A 17 -10.77 -14.69 12.94
C GLY A 17 -11.19 -13.23 13.08
N ALA A 18 -11.68 -12.83 14.28
CA ALA A 18 -12.19 -11.49 14.56
C ALA A 18 -11.32 -10.37 13.96
N ILE A 19 -12.00 -9.49 13.22
CA ILE A 19 -11.40 -8.58 12.26
C ILE A 19 -11.31 -7.18 12.88
N HIS A 20 -10.15 -6.80 13.42
CA HIS A 20 -9.85 -5.41 13.78
C HIS A 20 -9.18 -4.67 12.62
N HIS A 21 -9.46 -3.37 12.45
CA HIS A 21 -8.92 -2.52 11.37
C HIS A 21 -7.37 -2.53 11.28
N ALA A 22 -6.68 -2.70 12.41
CA ALA A 22 -5.22 -2.84 12.49
C ALA A 22 -4.64 -4.07 11.76
N ARG A 23 -5.48 -5.02 11.33
CA ARG A 23 -5.06 -6.25 10.61
C ARG A 23 -5.23 -6.19 9.10
N TRP A 24 -5.44 -5.02 8.52
CA TRP A 24 -5.63 -4.86 7.07
C TRP A 24 -4.50 -5.51 6.24
N ILE A 25 -3.24 -5.30 6.63
CA ILE A 25 -2.08 -5.92 5.95
C ILE A 25 -2.09 -7.45 6.08
N ALA A 26 -2.47 -7.99 7.23
CA ALA A 26 -2.60 -9.43 7.40
C ALA A 26 -3.66 -10.02 6.45
N LYS A 27 -4.78 -9.30 6.20
CA LYS A 27 -5.78 -9.70 5.19
C LYS A 27 -5.20 -9.69 3.79
N LEU A 28 -4.43 -8.66 3.45
CA LEU A 28 -3.80 -8.54 2.14
C LEU A 28 -2.80 -9.69 1.92
N ILE A 29 -1.91 -9.95 2.88
CA ILE A 29 -0.94 -11.05 2.81
C ILE A 29 -1.66 -12.40 2.66
N TYR A 30 -2.76 -12.60 3.40
CA TYR A 30 -3.56 -13.81 3.29
C TYR A 30 -4.23 -13.95 1.92
N GLY A 31 -4.83 -12.87 1.40
CA GLY A 31 -5.40 -12.82 0.06
C GLY A 31 -4.35 -13.08 -1.04
N ILE A 32 -3.14 -12.53 -0.91
CA ILE A 32 -2.02 -12.81 -1.81
C ILE A 32 -1.67 -14.30 -1.79
N LYS A 33 -1.57 -14.92 -0.61
CA LYS A 33 -1.30 -16.36 -0.50
C LYS A 33 -2.36 -17.18 -1.22
N ILE A 34 -3.65 -16.90 -0.99
CA ILE A 34 -4.73 -17.62 -1.66
C ILE A 34 -4.66 -17.42 -3.18
N TYR A 35 -4.45 -16.18 -3.63
CA TYR A 35 -4.33 -15.87 -5.06
C TYR A 35 -3.17 -16.62 -5.73
N LEU A 36 -2.01 -16.74 -5.07
CA LEU A 36 -0.86 -17.47 -5.60
C LEU A 36 -1.13 -18.97 -5.73
N PHE A 37 -1.85 -19.57 -4.79
CA PHE A 37 -2.14 -21.00 -4.78
C PHE A 37 -3.45 -21.39 -5.48
N ARG A 38 -4.19 -20.45 -6.07
CA ARG A 38 -5.53 -20.69 -6.65
C ARG A 38 -5.60 -21.75 -7.75
N ASN A 39 -4.49 -21.98 -8.44
CA ASN A 39 -4.40 -22.97 -9.51
C ASN A 39 -4.02 -24.37 -9.01
N GLN A 40 -3.55 -24.51 -7.76
CA GLN A 40 -3.16 -25.77 -7.14
C GLN A 40 -4.34 -26.43 -6.43
N LYS A 41 -5.41 -26.72 -7.19
CA LYS A 41 -6.70 -27.23 -6.65
C LYS A 41 -6.61 -28.65 -6.10
N ASP A 42 -5.60 -29.39 -6.53
CA ASP A 42 -5.24 -30.73 -6.07
C ASP A 42 -4.67 -30.71 -4.64
N VAL A 43 -3.91 -29.66 -4.30
CA VAL A 43 -3.30 -29.46 -2.97
C VAL A 43 -4.20 -28.63 -2.06
N PHE A 44 -4.87 -27.61 -2.61
CA PHE A 44 -5.65 -26.63 -1.85
C PHE A 44 -7.10 -26.55 -2.35
N LYS A 45 -8.04 -27.03 -1.54
CA LYS A 45 -9.48 -26.93 -1.81
C LYS A 45 -10.01 -25.57 -1.36
N LEU A 46 -9.92 -24.58 -2.23
CA LEU A 46 -10.50 -23.25 -1.98
C LEU A 46 -12.03 -23.30 -2.07
N THR A 47 -12.70 -22.74 -1.08
CA THR A 47 -14.15 -22.50 -1.09
C THR A 47 -14.48 -21.24 -1.89
N LYS A 48 -15.72 -21.10 -2.38
CA LYS A 48 -16.19 -19.86 -3.05
C LYS A 48 -16.04 -18.61 -2.18
N LYS A 49 -16.02 -18.76 -0.85
CA LYS A 49 -15.76 -17.67 0.11
C LYS A 49 -14.28 -17.27 0.19
N GLU A 50 -13.38 -18.16 -0.22
CA GLU A 50 -11.93 -17.94 -0.23
C GLU A 50 -11.42 -17.49 -1.60
N ASP A 51 -12.27 -17.48 -2.63
CA ASP A 51 -11.98 -16.84 -3.91
C ASP A 51 -11.96 -15.32 -3.70
N TYR A 52 -10.87 -14.84 -3.12
CA TYR A 52 -10.64 -13.43 -2.83
C TYR A 52 -10.65 -12.65 -4.13
N GLU A 53 -11.36 -11.52 -4.13
CA GLU A 53 -11.41 -10.59 -5.25
C GLU A 53 -10.01 -10.33 -5.82
N GLU A 54 -9.74 -10.85 -7.02
CA GLU A 54 -8.46 -10.69 -7.71
C GLU A 54 -8.09 -9.20 -7.81
N ARG A 55 -9.10 -8.34 -7.95
CA ARG A 55 -8.96 -6.89 -7.98
C ARG A 55 -8.35 -6.34 -6.69
N PHE A 56 -8.80 -6.84 -5.54
CA PHE A 56 -8.28 -6.47 -4.22
C PHE A 56 -6.83 -6.92 -4.05
N VAL A 57 -6.53 -8.17 -4.40
CA VAL A 57 -5.18 -8.72 -4.27
C VAL A 57 -4.20 -8.00 -5.19
N LYS A 58 -4.57 -7.77 -6.46
CA LYS A 58 -3.74 -7.01 -7.42
C LYS A 58 -3.50 -5.58 -6.94
N PHE A 59 -4.52 -4.90 -6.44
CA PHE A 59 -4.37 -3.56 -5.86
C PHE A 59 -3.37 -3.58 -4.71
N GLY A 60 -3.57 -4.45 -3.73
CA GLY A 60 -2.73 -4.45 -2.55
C GLY A 60 -1.29 -4.88 -2.85
N ALA A 61 -1.10 -5.90 -3.68
CA ALA A 61 0.23 -6.41 -4.03
C ALA A 61 1.02 -5.43 -4.92
N LEU A 62 0.39 -4.83 -5.93
CA LEU A 62 1.09 -4.00 -6.92
C LEU A 62 1.22 -2.53 -6.52
N LEU A 63 0.30 -2.02 -5.69
CA LEU A 63 0.27 -0.62 -5.31
C LEU A 63 0.58 -0.44 -3.83
N TYR A 64 -0.27 -1.00 -2.97
CA TYR A 64 -0.31 -0.63 -1.56
C TYR A 64 0.89 -1.17 -0.76
N THR A 65 1.40 -2.36 -1.12
CA THR A 65 2.52 -2.99 -0.41
C THR A 65 3.78 -2.12 -0.44
N LYS A 66 4.03 -1.42 -1.55
CA LYS A 66 5.15 -0.48 -1.65
C LYS A 66 4.98 0.67 -0.65
N ALA A 67 3.85 1.37 -0.74
CA ALA A 67 3.57 2.51 0.14
C ALA A 67 3.58 2.11 1.63
N TRP A 68 3.07 0.92 1.96
CA TRP A 68 3.13 0.39 3.32
C TRP A 68 4.56 0.12 3.80
N ASN A 69 5.40 -0.48 2.95
CA ASN A 69 6.78 -0.82 3.32
C ASN A 69 7.66 0.41 3.53
N GLU A 70 7.37 1.49 2.80
CA GLU A 70 8.11 2.75 2.90
C GLU A 70 7.50 3.73 3.92
N ALA A 71 6.32 3.43 4.48
CA ALA A 71 5.65 4.27 5.47
C ALA A 71 6.50 4.64 6.72
N PRO A 72 7.41 3.78 7.22
CA PRO A 72 8.28 4.15 8.35
C PRO A 72 9.37 5.18 7.99
N LEU A 73 9.61 5.45 6.71
CA LEU A 73 10.63 6.40 6.26
C LEU A 73 10.06 7.81 6.28
N SER A 74 10.24 8.53 7.40
CA SER A 74 9.69 9.88 7.58
C SER A 74 10.16 10.88 6.53
N THR A 75 11.41 10.81 6.10
CA THR A 75 11.98 11.65 5.04
C THR A 75 11.35 11.39 3.67
N GLU A 76 10.86 10.17 3.43
CA GLU A 76 10.24 9.78 2.17
C GLU A 76 8.72 9.85 2.22
N ALA A 77 8.12 9.99 3.42
CA ALA A 77 6.68 9.89 3.64
C ALA A 77 5.89 10.80 2.67
N LEU A 78 6.26 12.08 2.59
CA LEU A 78 5.63 13.05 1.70
C LEU A 78 5.70 12.64 0.22
N ALA A 79 6.88 12.20 -0.23
CA ALA A 79 7.10 11.81 -1.62
C ALA A 79 6.32 10.53 -1.97
N ASN A 80 6.33 9.55 -1.07
CA ASN A 80 5.64 8.28 -1.22
C ASN A 80 4.12 8.47 -1.24
N ASP A 81 3.59 9.33 -0.38
CA ASP A 81 2.18 9.67 -0.33
C ASP A 81 1.70 10.37 -1.61
N LEU A 82 2.46 11.35 -2.09
CA LEU A 82 2.17 12.02 -3.35
C LEU A 82 2.24 11.05 -4.54
N GLN A 83 3.21 10.13 -4.51
CA GLN A 83 3.38 9.12 -5.54
C GLN A 83 2.23 8.11 -5.51
N LEU A 84 1.82 7.65 -4.33
CA LEU A 84 0.65 6.78 -4.14
C LEU A 84 -0.61 7.45 -4.68
N TRP A 85 -0.82 8.74 -4.39
CA TRP A 85 -1.98 9.49 -4.91
C TRP A 85 -1.98 9.55 -6.45
N LYS A 86 -0.82 9.79 -7.07
CA LYS A 86 -0.66 9.76 -8.54
C LYS A 86 -0.92 8.37 -9.11
N ASP A 87 -0.44 7.32 -8.47
CA ASP A 87 -0.60 5.96 -8.97
C ASP A 87 -2.05 5.45 -8.80
N LEU A 88 -2.74 5.88 -7.72
CA LEU A 88 -4.18 5.70 -7.59
C LEU A 88 -4.95 6.33 -8.75
N LYS A 89 -4.55 7.52 -9.21
CA LYS A 89 -5.14 8.17 -10.39
C LYS A 89 -4.91 7.37 -11.68
N LYS A 90 -3.73 6.76 -11.86
CA LYS A 90 -3.45 5.89 -13.02
C LYS A 90 -4.31 4.63 -13.04
N ILE A 91 -4.53 4.02 -11.87
CA ILE A 91 -5.35 2.80 -11.74
C ILE A 91 -6.82 3.07 -12.08
N ARG A 92 -7.29 4.32 -12.02
CA ARG A 92 -8.67 4.71 -12.37
C ARG A 92 -9.13 4.17 -13.73
N VAL A 93 -8.22 4.12 -14.71
CA VAL A 93 -8.50 3.62 -16.06
C VAL A 93 -8.83 2.12 -16.05
N ARG A 94 -8.19 1.35 -15.16
CA ARG A 94 -8.35 -0.11 -15.07
C ARG A 94 -9.42 -0.52 -14.06
N ASN A 95 -9.54 0.23 -12.97
CA ASN A 95 -10.50 -0.05 -11.90
C ASN A 95 -10.94 1.24 -11.22
N PHE A 96 -12.03 1.82 -11.74
CA PHE A 96 -12.57 3.09 -11.27
C PHE A 96 -12.99 3.04 -9.80
N GLU A 97 -13.69 1.99 -9.37
CA GLU A 97 -14.22 1.88 -8.01
C GLU A 97 -13.13 1.78 -6.96
N ILE A 98 -12.11 0.93 -7.19
CA ILE A 98 -10.97 0.81 -6.27
C ILE A 98 -10.19 2.12 -6.21
N SER A 99 -9.95 2.74 -7.37
CA SER A 99 -9.25 4.03 -7.43
C SER A 99 -10.00 5.11 -6.67
N LYS A 100 -11.30 5.29 -6.94
CA LYS A 100 -12.14 6.30 -6.29
C LYS A 100 -12.19 6.08 -4.78
N THR A 101 -12.57 4.88 -4.35
CA THR A 101 -12.72 4.57 -2.91
C THR A 101 -11.41 4.73 -2.15
N SER A 102 -10.29 4.24 -2.71
CA SER A 102 -8.98 4.36 -2.06
C SER A 102 -8.50 5.80 -1.99
N ARG A 103 -8.79 6.62 -3.02
CA ARG A 103 -8.49 8.05 -3.00
C ARG A 103 -9.34 8.80 -2.00
N ASP A 104 -10.65 8.55 -1.95
CA ASP A 104 -11.53 9.20 -1.00
C ASP A 104 -11.10 8.91 0.45
N VAL A 105 -10.61 7.70 0.73
CA VAL A 105 -10.02 7.36 2.03
C VAL A 105 -8.69 8.08 2.24
N PHE A 106 -7.78 8.02 1.26
CA PHE A 106 -6.46 8.65 1.36
C PHE A 106 -6.54 10.17 1.55
N GLU A 107 -7.43 10.85 0.82
CA GLU A 107 -7.63 12.29 0.88
C GLU A 107 -8.18 12.75 2.26
N ARG A 108 -8.91 11.88 2.97
CA ARG A 108 -9.33 12.13 4.37
C ARG A 108 -8.19 12.02 5.37
N HIS A 109 -7.06 11.42 4.99
CA HIS A 109 -5.90 11.25 5.84
C HIS A 109 -4.81 12.29 5.59
N LEU A 110 -5.03 13.30 4.73
CA LEU A 110 -4.03 14.35 4.43
C LEU A 110 -3.76 15.32 5.58
N TRP A 111 -4.39 15.16 6.73
CA TRP A 111 -4.26 16.06 7.88
C TRP A 111 -2.83 16.15 8.44
N TYR A 112 -2.01 15.11 8.23
CA TYR A 112 -0.62 15.11 8.69
C TYR A 112 0.32 15.81 7.72
N LEU A 113 -0.12 16.12 6.48
CA LEU A 113 0.65 16.84 5.48
C LEU A 113 0.85 18.30 5.95
N SER A 114 1.97 18.51 6.61
CA SER A 114 2.30 19.72 7.36
C SER A 114 3.63 20.29 6.89
N ASP A 115 3.91 21.54 7.23
CA ASP A 115 5.16 22.21 6.83
C ASP A 115 6.38 21.48 7.43
N GLU A 116 6.24 20.88 8.61
CA GLU A 116 7.29 20.07 9.24
C GLU A 116 7.63 18.81 8.42
N LEU A 117 6.65 18.18 7.78
CA LEU A 117 6.92 17.04 6.87
C LEU A 117 7.56 17.49 5.56
N VAL A 118 7.26 18.70 5.11
CA VAL A 118 7.89 19.31 3.94
C VAL A 118 9.36 19.56 4.22
N GLU A 119 9.71 20.02 5.42
CA GLU A 119 11.10 20.15 5.87
C GLU A 119 11.80 18.79 5.98
N LEU A 120 11.16 17.79 6.56
CA LEU A 120 11.72 16.43 6.65
C LEU A 120 12.00 15.83 5.27
N ALA A 121 11.20 16.17 4.26
CA ALA A 121 11.42 15.75 2.89
C ALA A 121 12.71 16.33 2.27
N ILE A 122 13.22 17.47 2.75
CA ILE A 122 14.48 18.05 2.27
C ILE A 122 15.66 17.10 2.54
N PHE A 123 15.58 16.28 3.59
CA PHE A 123 16.60 15.30 3.94
C PHE A 123 16.53 14.01 3.11
N SER A 124 15.52 13.85 2.25
CA SER A 124 15.43 12.70 1.34
C SER A 124 16.54 12.73 0.29
N ASP A 125 17.28 11.63 0.14
CA ASP A 125 18.26 11.47 -0.95
C ASP A 125 17.60 11.31 -2.33
N ASN A 126 16.31 10.96 -2.35
CA ASN A 126 15.54 10.72 -3.58
C ASN A 126 14.97 12.01 -4.20
N ILE A 127 14.99 13.13 -3.48
CA ILE A 127 14.56 14.43 -4.03
C ILE A 127 15.74 15.11 -4.72
N ILE A 128 15.62 15.35 -6.03
CA ILE A 128 16.61 16.07 -6.82
C ILE A 128 16.85 17.47 -6.22
N SER A 129 18.11 17.92 -6.20
CA SER A 129 18.54 19.19 -5.59
C SER A 129 17.71 20.41 -6.03
N GLU A 130 17.27 20.49 -7.28
CA GLU A 130 16.39 21.56 -7.79
C GLU A 130 15.02 21.60 -7.09
N LYS A 131 14.47 20.43 -6.77
CA LYS A 131 13.20 20.33 -6.03
C LYS A 131 13.40 20.68 -4.56
N LYS A 132 14.55 20.32 -3.96
CA LYS A 132 14.91 20.74 -2.60
C LYS A 132 15.04 22.26 -2.49
N GLN A 133 15.67 22.90 -3.47
CA GLN A 133 15.76 24.37 -3.53
C GLN A 133 14.38 25.03 -3.67
N THR A 134 13.50 24.47 -4.49
CA THR A 134 12.12 24.99 -4.64
C THR A 134 11.34 24.89 -3.33
N VAL A 135 11.43 23.76 -2.64
CA VAL A 135 10.79 23.54 -1.33
C VAL A 135 11.36 24.51 -0.28
N SER A 136 12.68 24.61 -0.17
CA SER A 136 13.34 25.53 0.76
C SER A 136 12.96 27.00 0.53
N ASN A 137 12.85 27.44 -0.74
CA ASN A 137 12.43 28.80 -1.07
C ASN A 137 10.95 29.07 -0.75
N LEU A 138 10.11 28.04 -0.72
CA LEU A 138 8.70 28.17 -0.32
C LEU A 138 8.57 28.25 1.20
N THR A 139 9.33 27.46 1.96
CA THR A 139 9.38 27.52 3.44
C THR A 139 9.90 28.87 3.94
N ILE A 140 10.96 29.42 3.32
CA ILE A 140 11.51 30.75 3.68
C ILE A 140 10.49 31.89 3.41
N LYS A 141 9.55 31.69 2.48
CA LYS A 141 8.51 32.69 2.16
C LYS A 141 7.34 32.65 3.13
N SER A 142 6.96 31.47 3.66
CA SER A 142 5.90 31.36 4.66
C SER A 142 6.32 31.98 6.00
N GLU A 143 7.56 31.74 6.45
CA GLU A 143 8.12 32.35 7.67
C GLU A 143 8.24 33.88 7.62
N LYS A 144 8.32 34.48 6.42
CA LYS A 144 8.39 35.94 6.24
C LYS A 144 7.02 36.61 6.13
N SER A 145 5.93 35.83 6.11
CA SER A 145 4.56 36.35 5.99
C SER A 145 3.76 36.31 7.30
N GLU A 146 4.35 35.76 8.37
CA GLU A 146 3.93 35.95 9.77
C GLU A 146 4.71 37.10 10.42
#